data_AF-A0A2E4WJI0-F1
#
_entry.id   AF-A0A2E4WJI0-F1
#
_cell.length_a   1.000
_cell.length_b   1.000
_cell.length_c   1.000
_cell.angle_alpha   90.00
_cell.angle_beta   90.00
_cell.angle_gamma   90.00
#
_symmetry.space_group_name_H-M   'P 1'
#
loop_
_entity.id
_entity.type
_entity.pdbx_description
1 polymer ?
#
loop_
_entity_poly.entity_id
_entity_poly.type
_entity_poly.pdbx_seq_one_letter_code
_entity_poly.pdbx_strand_id
1 'polypeptide(L)'
;IKLTWDDKSDGEDGFIIDKKIDDNEWQEPYILLGANSEEWTDTNIVPLSVYEYRISAYLDIYESESLTLSYYNVFPSPSELKFKKLSNNQLELTWDDNSNGEEGYKIDRSVNMGSWEEEIVTLGEDSKLWTDANFSVTNDYSYRVYAYYQNLNSAQIVANVITGCTSQRAFNYNSEANLDDGSCDFIINVPSDYSKIQDAINASTDGDTILVEKGTYVENLNYNGKNIVLLSGHYSTGDRSYITETIIDGFQSGSVVTFSNSETTSSVLEGFTLRNGYSESGGGIYILDATPTLRHLIIDGNIAGGYEAGAGIYFSYRDRTLRLENVVISNNESTNSVGNGGGILVNRGSLALKNSLIIGNKAWDGGGVNISGYGIYGNDNTIENVTIVNNEGYRSGISSTGELSVRNSIIWFNGGSIPIKMDDGSTILYSNLYAEYVGGGNISADPLLDTSTYRLQAGSPSIDAGDPDSQYNDTDGTRNDMGAYGGPLGDWNK
;
A
#
# COMPACT_ATOMS: atom_id res chain seq x y z
N ILE A 1 -36.65 41.92 -3.30
CA ILE A 1 -37.72 41.36 -4.18
C ILE A 1 -37.80 42.23 -5.43
N LYS A 2 -37.66 41.68 -6.64
CA LYS A 2 -37.79 42.45 -7.90
C LYS A 2 -39.21 42.28 -8.46
N LEU A 3 -39.93 43.40 -8.57
CA LEU A 3 -41.23 43.49 -9.22
C LEU A 3 -41.03 43.95 -10.66
N THR A 4 -41.79 43.35 -11.58
CA THR A 4 -41.83 43.70 -13.00
C THR A 4 -43.27 43.68 -13.48
N TRP A 5 -43.65 44.63 -14.32
CA TRP A 5 -45.00 44.72 -14.89
C TRP A 5 -44.94 45.26 -16.32
N ASP A 6 -45.99 44.97 -17.09
CA ASP A 6 -46.17 45.57 -18.41
C ASP A 6 -46.93 46.90 -18.25
N ASP A 7 -46.34 48.00 -18.72
CA ASP A 7 -47.05 49.28 -18.80
C ASP A 7 -48.09 49.25 -19.93
N LYS A 8 -49.35 49.46 -19.55
CA LYS A 8 -50.50 49.55 -20.48
C LYS A 8 -51.30 50.84 -20.28
N SER A 9 -50.78 51.75 -19.45
CA SER A 9 -51.37 53.06 -19.24
C SER A 9 -50.98 53.99 -20.40
N ASP A 10 -51.87 54.92 -20.74
CA ASP A 10 -51.58 55.99 -21.70
C ASP A 10 -51.70 57.33 -20.97
N GLY A 11 -50.58 58.02 -20.78
CA GLY A 11 -50.55 59.40 -20.27
C GLY A 11 -50.58 59.52 -18.74
N GLU A 12 -50.14 58.49 -18.02
CA GLU A 12 -49.89 58.48 -16.58
C GLU A 12 -48.70 59.38 -16.19
N ASP A 13 -48.75 59.94 -14.98
CA ASP A 13 -47.61 60.63 -14.37
C ASP A 13 -46.60 59.63 -13.78
N GLY A 14 -47.06 58.41 -13.44
CA GLY A 14 -46.22 57.35 -12.90
C GLY A 14 -46.99 56.19 -12.28
N PHE A 15 -46.30 55.43 -11.43
CA PHE A 15 -46.85 54.27 -10.73
C PHE A 15 -46.74 54.43 -9.22
N ILE A 16 -47.80 54.06 -8.52
CA ILE A 16 -47.84 53.92 -7.06
C ILE A 16 -47.65 52.44 -6.75
N ILE A 17 -46.67 52.12 -5.89
CA ILE A 17 -46.56 50.81 -5.28
C ILE A 17 -46.89 50.97 -3.80
N ASP A 18 -47.88 50.23 -3.34
CA ASP A 18 -48.19 50.04 -1.93
C ASP A 18 -47.66 48.67 -1.47
N LYS A 19 -47.31 48.60 -0.19
CA LYS A 19 -46.71 47.41 0.41
C LYS A 19 -47.40 47.08 1.72
N LYS A 20 -47.70 45.80 1.92
CA LYS A 20 -48.16 45.23 3.18
C LYS A 20 -47.26 44.05 3.54
N ILE A 21 -46.88 43.97 4.81
CA ILE A 21 -46.05 42.88 5.34
C ILE A 21 -46.90 42.11 6.34
N ASP A 22 -47.09 40.81 6.11
CA ASP A 22 -47.95 39.94 6.90
C ASP A 22 -49.35 40.56 7.13
N ASP A 23 -49.84 40.56 8.37
CA ASP A 23 -51.14 41.10 8.75
C ASP A 23 -51.09 42.59 9.12
N ASN A 24 -49.99 43.29 8.83
CA ASN A 24 -49.88 44.72 9.11
C ASN A 24 -50.75 45.57 8.17
N GLU A 25 -50.92 46.85 8.51
CA GLU A 25 -51.58 47.82 7.64
C GLU A 25 -50.76 48.08 6.36
N TRP A 26 -51.46 48.48 5.29
CA TRP A 26 -50.84 48.91 4.05
C TRP A 26 -50.02 50.19 4.24
N GLN A 27 -48.84 50.23 3.63
CA GLN A 27 -48.01 51.43 3.49
C GLN A 27 -48.38 52.10 2.17
N GLU A 28 -49.10 53.22 2.25
CA GLU A 28 -49.74 53.89 1.12
C GLU A 28 -49.36 55.40 1.06
N PRO A 29 -48.56 55.85 0.07
CA PRO A 29 -47.75 55.04 -0.84
C PRO A 29 -46.50 54.49 -0.15
N TYR A 30 -46.05 53.29 -0.53
CA TYR A 30 -44.72 52.83 -0.16
C TYR A 30 -43.65 53.48 -1.04
N ILE A 31 -43.89 53.56 -2.36
CA ILE A 31 -43.02 54.30 -3.29
C ILE A 31 -43.80 54.81 -4.50
N LEU A 32 -43.35 55.94 -5.04
CA LEU A 32 -43.78 56.50 -6.33
C LEU A 32 -42.68 56.34 -7.36
N LEU A 33 -43.03 55.85 -8.54
CA LEU A 33 -42.15 55.68 -9.69
C LEU A 33 -42.60 56.61 -10.80
N GLY A 34 -41.68 57.02 -11.68
CA GLY A 34 -42.01 57.88 -12.82
C GLY A 34 -42.79 57.15 -13.91
N ALA A 35 -43.42 57.91 -14.81
CA ALA A 35 -44.08 57.40 -16.01
C ALA A 35 -43.19 56.42 -16.81
N ASN A 36 -43.80 55.43 -17.46
CA ASN A 36 -43.12 54.37 -18.21
C ASN A 36 -42.16 53.47 -17.39
N SER A 37 -42.29 53.43 -16.05
CA SER A 37 -41.54 52.46 -15.25
C SER A 37 -42.13 51.06 -15.43
N GLU A 38 -41.28 50.05 -15.64
CA GLU A 38 -41.70 48.65 -15.84
C GLU A 38 -41.10 47.69 -14.80
N GLU A 39 -40.19 48.17 -13.95
CA GLU A 39 -39.59 47.37 -12.90
C GLU A 39 -39.18 48.20 -11.67
N TRP A 40 -39.16 47.55 -10.51
CA TRP A 40 -38.63 48.12 -9.27
C TRP A 40 -38.19 47.00 -8.30
N THR A 41 -37.20 47.28 -7.46
CA THR A 41 -36.66 46.30 -6.49
C THR A 41 -36.79 46.81 -5.06
N ASP A 42 -37.48 46.05 -4.21
CA ASP A 42 -37.49 46.25 -2.76
C ASP A 42 -36.23 45.64 -2.14
N THR A 43 -35.39 46.49 -1.56
CA THR A 43 -34.18 46.09 -0.82
C THR A 43 -34.42 46.02 0.69
N ASN A 44 -35.55 46.53 1.20
CA ASN A 44 -35.87 46.54 2.62
C ASN A 44 -36.80 45.38 2.96
N ILE A 45 -36.24 44.17 2.84
CA ILE A 45 -36.94 42.91 3.06
C ILE A 45 -36.37 42.18 4.28
N VAL A 46 -37.25 41.49 4.99
CA VAL A 46 -36.97 40.65 6.14
C VAL A 46 -37.31 39.22 5.73
N PRO A 47 -36.46 38.22 6.04
CA PRO A 47 -36.77 36.83 5.75
C PRO A 47 -38.02 36.35 6.51
N LEU A 48 -38.61 35.25 6.03
CA LEU A 48 -39.77 34.57 6.61
C LEU A 48 -41.03 35.44 6.77
N SER A 49 -41.15 36.51 5.98
CA SER A 49 -42.31 37.41 5.97
C SER A 49 -43.07 37.32 4.65
N VAL A 50 -44.39 37.46 4.69
CA VAL A 50 -45.24 37.56 3.50
C VAL A 50 -45.31 39.02 3.07
N TYR A 51 -44.93 39.30 1.84
CA TYR A 51 -45.06 40.62 1.22
C TYR A 51 -46.23 40.61 0.26
N GLU A 52 -47.17 41.52 0.46
CA GLU A 52 -48.20 41.86 -0.51
C GLU A 52 -47.85 43.21 -1.12
N TYR A 53 -47.77 43.26 -2.44
CA TYR A 53 -47.59 44.50 -3.19
C TYR A 53 -48.83 44.74 -4.03
N ARG A 54 -49.26 46.00 -4.11
CA ARG A 54 -50.20 46.40 -5.16
C ARG A 54 -49.66 47.58 -5.93
N ILE A 55 -49.89 47.58 -7.23
CA ILE A 55 -49.40 48.61 -8.15
C ILE A 55 -50.57 49.23 -8.92
N SER A 56 -50.59 50.56 -8.98
CA SER A 56 -51.57 51.36 -9.72
C SER A 56 -50.85 52.43 -10.54
N ALA A 57 -51.31 52.69 -11.77
CA ALA A 57 -50.89 53.88 -12.51
C ALA A 57 -51.65 55.11 -11.97
N TYR A 58 -51.02 56.28 -11.93
CA TYR A 58 -51.68 57.51 -11.48
C TYR A 58 -51.49 58.67 -12.46
N LEU A 59 -52.47 59.56 -12.51
CA LEU A 59 -52.46 60.82 -13.26
C LEU A 59 -53.12 61.91 -12.40
N ASP A 60 -52.36 62.92 -11.98
CA ASP A 60 -52.78 63.92 -10.99
C ASP A 60 -53.35 63.26 -9.71
N ILE A 61 -54.67 63.35 -9.50
CA ILE A 61 -55.37 62.74 -8.35
C ILE A 61 -56.09 61.43 -8.68
N TYR A 62 -56.00 60.95 -9.92
CA TYR A 62 -56.69 59.75 -10.38
C TYR A 62 -55.75 58.55 -10.35
N GLU A 63 -56.26 57.41 -9.90
CA GLU A 63 -55.54 56.14 -9.84
C GLU A 63 -56.29 55.06 -10.65
N SER A 64 -55.54 54.16 -11.29
CA SER A 64 -56.10 52.97 -11.92
C SER A 64 -56.57 51.95 -10.88
N GLU A 65 -57.28 50.91 -11.34
CA GLU A 65 -57.40 49.69 -10.52
C GLU A 65 -56.00 49.11 -10.26
N SER A 66 -55.80 48.58 -9.05
CA SER A 66 -54.50 48.05 -8.64
C SER A 66 -54.32 46.58 -9.02
N LEU A 67 -53.13 46.20 -9.48
CA LEU A 67 -52.71 44.81 -9.58
C LEU A 67 -52.04 44.39 -8.28
N THR A 68 -52.52 43.32 -7.64
CA THR A 68 -51.98 42.81 -6.38
C THR A 68 -51.20 41.51 -6.57
N LEU A 69 -50.05 41.40 -5.92
CA LEU A 69 -49.21 40.20 -5.88
C LEU A 69 -48.83 39.89 -4.42
N SER A 70 -48.81 38.61 -4.06
CA SER A 70 -48.29 38.12 -2.79
C SER A 70 -47.03 37.28 -3.01
N TYR A 71 -46.01 37.47 -2.17
CA TYR A 71 -44.73 36.78 -2.21
C TYR A 71 -44.24 36.45 -0.81
N TYR A 72 -43.95 35.17 -0.54
CA TYR A 72 -43.32 34.74 0.70
C TYR A 72 -41.79 34.80 0.58
N ASN A 73 -41.16 35.67 1.37
CA ASN A 73 -39.71 35.80 1.37
C ASN A 73 -39.07 34.66 2.17
N VAL A 74 -38.65 33.60 1.50
CA VAL A 74 -37.99 32.45 2.16
C VAL A 74 -36.64 32.86 2.75
N PHE A 75 -36.21 32.15 3.80
CA PHE A 75 -34.83 32.22 4.29
C PHE A 75 -34.13 30.90 3.95
N PRO A 76 -33.36 30.82 2.83
CA PRO A 76 -32.74 29.57 2.41
C PRO A 76 -31.76 29.06 3.47
N SER A 77 -31.68 27.74 3.63
CA SER A 77 -30.71 27.11 4.50
C SER A 77 -29.36 26.90 3.80
N PRO A 78 -28.26 26.81 4.55
CA PRO A 78 -27.05 26.18 4.03
C PRO A 78 -27.32 24.74 3.57
N SER A 79 -26.45 24.20 2.73
CA SER A 79 -26.53 22.80 2.26
C SER A 79 -25.17 22.10 2.31
N GLU A 80 -25.13 20.81 1.97
CA GLU A 80 -23.88 20.06 1.72
C GLU A 80 -22.87 20.09 2.89
N LEU A 81 -23.35 19.94 4.13
CA LEU A 81 -22.49 19.88 5.31
C LEU A 81 -21.56 18.65 5.24
N LYS A 82 -20.25 18.91 5.24
CA LYS A 82 -19.17 17.93 5.10
C LYS A 82 -18.16 18.06 6.23
N PHE A 83 -17.42 16.98 6.46
CA PHE A 83 -16.44 16.88 7.53
C PHE A 83 -15.06 16.50 7.00
N LYS A 84 -14.01 17.05 7.62
CA LYS A 84 -12.63 16.64 7.38
C LYS A 84 -11.85 16.63 8.68
N LYS A 85 -11.31 15.46 9.03
CA LYS A 85 -10.47 15.31 10.22
C LYS A 85 -9.13 15.98 9.96
N LEU A 86 -8.76 16.95 10.78
CA LEU A 86 -7.44 17.60 10.74
C LEU A 86 -6.46 16.93 11.72
N SER A 87 -6.97 16.50 12.88
CA SER A 87 -6.25 15.69 13.86
C SER A 87 -7.24 14.92 14.74
N ASN A 88 -6.78 14.10 15.68
CA ASN A 88 -7.67 13.41 16.63
C ASN A 88 -8.50 14.37 17.51
N ASN A 89 -8.11 15.65 17.57
CA ASN A 89 -8.76 16.67 18.39
C ASN A 89 -9.27 17.88 17.57
N GLN A 90 -9.26 17.80 16.23
CA GLN A 90 -9.71 18.89 15.37
C GLN A 90 -10.51 18.37 14.18
N LEU A 91 -11.72 18.90 14.01
CA LEU A 91 -12.62 18.58 12.91
C LEU A 91 -12.95 19.85 12.13
N GLU A 92 -12.71 19.85 10.83
CA GLU A 92 -13.16 20.89 9.91
C GLU A 92 -14.56 20.55 9.39
N LEU A 93 -15.44 21.54 9.44
CA LEU A 93 -16.79 21.53 8.88
C LEU A 93 -16.82 22.47 7.69
N THR A 94 -17.42 22.02 6.58
CA THR A 94 -17.67 22.86 5.40
C THR A 94 -19.12 22.72 4.96
N TRP A 95 -19.69 23.79 4.40
CA TRP A 95 -21.05 23.78 3.86
C TRP A 95 -21.15 24.73 2.66
N ASP A 96 -22.16 24.51 1.84
CA ASP A 96 -22.55 25.42 0.77
C ASP A 96 -23.45 26.50 1.34
N ASP A 97 -23.06 27.74 1.09
CA ASP A 97 -23.78 28.93 1.46
C ASP A 97 -24.75 29.30 0.33
N ASN A 98 -26.04 29.07 0.61
CA ASN A 98 -27.17 29.46 -0.23
C ASN A 98 -28.09 30.47 0.46
N SER A 99 -27.74 30.87 1.69
CA SER A 99 -28.53 31.79 2.48
C SER A 99 -28.34 33.17 1.85
N ASN A 100 -29.42 33.89 1.58
CA ASN A 100 -29.33 35.22 1.01
C ASN A 100 -29.87 36.21 2.04
N GLY A 101 -29.03 37.18 2.44
CA GLY A 101 -29.40 38.21 3.41
C GLY A 101 -29.27 37.78 4.87
N GLU A 102 -28.46 36.76 5.13
CA GLU A 102 -27.97 36.42 6.46
C GLU A 102 -26.95 37.44 6.97
N GLU A 103 -26.89 37.60 8.29
CA GLU A 103 -25.78 38.29 8.98
C GLU A 103 -24.64 37.31 9.31
N GLY A 104 -24.89 36.01 9.12
CA GLY A 104 -23.91 34.95 9.25
C GLY A 104 -24.51 33.60 9.60
N TYR A 105 -23.69 32.74 10.22
CA TYR A 105 -24.01 31.35 10.49
C TYR A 105 -23.82 31.00 11.95
N LYS A 106 -24.72 30.17 12.48
CA LYS A 106 -24.61 29.55 13.81
C LYS A 106 -24.44 28.06 13.64
N ILE A 107 -23.62 27.47 14.51
CA ILE A 107 -23.38 26.05 14.55
C ILE A 107 -23.72 25.55 15.94
N ASP A 108 -24.45 24.44 15.99
CA ASP A 108 -24.69 23.67 17.20
C ASP A 108 -24.11 22.28 17.07
N ARG A 109 -23.86 21.64 18.21
CA ARG A 109 -23.27 20.32 18.28
C ARG A 109 -23.98 19.44 19.29
N SER A 110 -24.27 18.20 18.93
CA SER A 110 -24.66 17.15 19.87
C SER A 110 -23.49 16.18 20.03
N VAL A 111 -23.24 15.75 21.27
CA VAL A 111 -22.20 14.79 21.63
C VAL A 111 -22.86 13.56 22.23
N ASN A 112 -22.47 12.37 21.77
CA ASN A 112 -22.99 11.06 22.20
C ASN A 112 -24.52 10.97 22.12
N MET A 113 -25.11 11.55 21.07
CA MET A 113 -26.55 11.66 20.86
C MET A 113 -27.30 12.32 22.03
N GLY A 114 -26.62 13.16 22.79
CA GLY A 114 -27.19 13.96 23.87
C GLY A 114 -27.92 15.21 23.37
N SER A 115 -28.26 16.09 24.31
CA SER A 115 -28.82 17.40 23.99
C SER A 115 -27.87 18.23 23.11
N TRP A 116 -28.43 19.10 22.28
CA TRP A 116 -27.67 20.06 21.50
C TRP A 116 -27.02 21.10 22.42
N GLU A 117 -25.73 21.30 22.26
CA GLU A 117 -25.00 22.48 22.69
C GLU A 117 -25.26 23.57 21.63
N GLU A 118 -26.06 24.56 22.00
CA GLU A 118 -26.50 25.62 21.09
C GLU A 118 -25.48 26.75 21.00
N GLU A 119 -25.36 27.33 19.81
CA GLU A 119 -24.51 28.46 19.45
C GLU A 119 -23.06 28.28 19.89
N ILE A 120 -22.49 27.09 19.63
CA ILE A 120 -21.08 26.81 19.96
C ILE A 120 -20.12 27.72 19.17
N VAL A 121 -20.58 28.27 18.05
CA VAL A 121 -19.93 29.37 17.34
C VAL A 121 -20.95 30.20 16.54
N THR A 122 -20.66 31.50 16.44
CA THR A 122 -21.29 32.44 15.50
C THR A 122 -20.24 32.95 14.53
N LEU A 123 -20.52 32.85 13.25
CA LEU A 123 -19.66 33.24 12.13
C LEU A 123 -20.29 34.41 11.38
N GLY A 124 -19.49 35.16 10.64
CA GLY A 124 -19.98 36.26 9.81
C GLY A 124 -20.65 35.78 8.51
N GLU A 125 -21.17 36.75 7.76
CA GLU A 125 -21.72 36.61 6.40
C GLU A 125 -20.81 35.78 5.49
N ASP A 126 -21.40 35.06 4.53
CA ASP A 126 -20.70 34.25 3.52
C ASP A 126 -19.76 33.14 4.07
N SER A 127 -19.79 32.85 5.37
CA SER A 127 -18.93 31.82 5.98
C SER A 127 -19.31 30.43 5.46
N LYS A 128 -18.30 29.64 5.05
CA LYS A 128 -18.46 28.29 4.45
C LYS A 128 -17.61 27.22 5.14
N LEU A 129 -16.89 27.60 6.20
CA LEU A 129 -15.93 26.75 6.88
C LEU A 129 -15.79 27.14 8.35
N TRP A 130 -15.68 26.13 9.21
CA TRP A 130 -15.28 26.31 10.60
C TRP A 130 -14.55 25.07 11.13
N THR A 131 -13.66 25.25 12.11
CA THR A 131 -12.94 24.14 12.76
C THR A 131 -13.35 24.00 14.21
N ASP A 132 -13.88 22.84 14.58
CA ASP A 132 -14.08 22.42 15.97
C ASP A 132 -12.75 21.98 16.57
N ALA A 133 -12.17 22.83 17.43
CA ALA A 133 -10.94 22.53 18.16
C ALA A 133 -11.17 21.70 19.45
N ASN A 134 -12.42 21.38 19.77
CA ASN A 134 -12.82 20.56 20.93
C ASN A 134 -13.38 19.20 20.49
N PHE A 135 -13.15 18.81 19.23
CA PHE A 135 -13.49 17.50 18.71
C PHE A 135 -12.68 16.40 19.43
N SER A 136 -13.22 15.19 19.50
CA SER A 136 -12.51 14.00 19.98
C SER A 136 -13.00 12.78 19.21
N VAL A 137 -12.09 12.04 18.55
CA VAL A 137 -12.46 10.89 17.71
C VAL A 137 -13.22 9.77 18.44
N THR A 138 -13.28 9.78 19.78
CA THR A 138 -13.95 8.76 20.58
C THR A 138 -15.42 9.04 20.90
N ASN A 139 -15.94 10.21 20.56
CA ASN A 139 -17.36 10.55 20.79
C ASN A 139 -18.14 10.51 19.48
N ASP A 140 -19.43 10.23 19.57
CA ASP A 140 -20.36 10.40 18.45
C ASP A 140 -20.77 11.88 18.35
N TYR A 141 -20.71 12.47 17.16
CA TYR A 141 -21.10 13.85 16.95
C TYR A 141 -22.20 14.00 15.91
N SER A 142 -23.09 14.95 16.17
CA SER A 142 -23.95 15.53 15.15
C SER A 142 -23.72 17.04 15.15
N TYR A 143 -23.67 17.63 13.96
CA TYR A 143 -23.61 19.08 13.80
C TYR A 143 -24.84 19.56 13.06
N ARG A 144 -25.30 20.75 13.43
CA ARG A 144 -26.26 21.48 12.63
C ARG A 144 -25.77 22.89 12.36
N VAL A 145 -25.99 23.36 11.14
CA VAL A 145 -25.60 24.71 10.69
C VAL A 145 -26.85 25.40 10.17
N TYR A 146 -27.04 26.66 10.55
CA TYR A 146 -28.14 27.49 10.08
C TYR A 146 -27.69 28.94 9.96
N ALA A 147 -28.28 29.64 8.99
CA ALA A 147 -28.05 31.07 8.82
C ALA A 147 -28.94 31.86 9.78
N TYR A 148 -28.49 33.04 10.18
CA TYR A 148 -29.28 33.93 11.04
C TYR A 148 -29.37 35.34 10.46
N TYR A 149 -30.47 36.01 10.78
CA TYR A 149 -30.68 37.44 10.55
C TYR A 149 -31.40 38.00 11.76
N GLN A 150 -30.73 38.84 12.56
CA GLN A 150 -31.22 39.27 13.87
C GLN A 150 -31.60 38.06 14.76
N ASN A 151 -32.90 37.91 15.09
CA ASN A 151 -33.43 36.81 15.90
C ASN A 151 -34.07 35.69 15.06
N LEU A 152 -34.03 35.79 13.73
CA LEU A 152 -34.57 34.80 12.81
C LEU A 152 -33.47 33.83 12.39
N ASN A 153 -33.82 32.56 12.24
CA ASN A 153 -32.94 31.50 11.74
C ASN A 153 -33.55 30.87 10.49
N SER A 154 -32.71 30.50 9.53
CA SER A 154 -33.12 29.63 8.42
C SER A 154 -33.37 28.21 8.92
N ALA A 155 -33.86 27.34 8.03
CA ALA A 155 -33.85 25.91 8.33
C ALA A 155 -32.41 25.41 8.54
N GLN A 156 -32.24 24.40 9.39
CA GLN A 156 -30.94 23.82 9.72
C GLN A 156 -30.56 22.71 8.72
N ILE A 157 -29.31 22.68 8.29
CA ILE A 157 -28.70 21.45 7.73
C ILE A 157 -28.12 20.65 8.89
N VAL A 158 -28.39 19.34 8.93
CA VAL A 158 -27.92 18.45 10.01
C VAL A 158 -27.14 17.31 9.40
N ALA A 159 -25.97 17.00 9.95
CA ALA A 159 -25.21 15.83 9.57
C ALA A 159 -24.59 15.15 10.80
N ASN A 160 -24.67 13.82 10.83
CA ASN A 160 -23.97 12.99 11.80
C ASN A 160 -22.56 12.74 11.30
N VAL A 161 -21.58 12.76 12.20
CA VAL A 161 -20.23 12.29 11.89
C VAL A 161 -20.24 10.77 11.97
N ILE A 162 -20.02 10.10 10.85
CA ILE A 162 -19.90 8.64 10.76
C ILE A 162 -18.44 8.34 10.45
N THR A 163 -17.73 7.87 11.47
CA THR A 163 -16.34 7.44 11.34
C THR A 163 -16.24 6.06 10.71
N GLY A 164 -15.17 5.85 9.93
CA GLY A 164 -14.79 4.55 9.41
C GLY A 164 -13.91 4.70 8.18
N CYS A 165 -13.45 3.59 7.61
CA CYS A 165 -12.69 3.67 6.39
C CYS A 165 -13.56 4.17 5.22
N THR A 166 -13.15 5.29 4.62
CA THR A 166 -13.84 5.91 3.48
C THR A 166 -13.29 5.44 2.12
N SER A 167 -12.20 4.67 2.13
CA SER A 167 -11.60 4.14 0.91
C SER A 167 -12.34 2.89 0.44
N GLN A 168 -12.99 2.96 -0.73
CA GLN A 168 -13.63 1.81 -1.40
C GLN A 168 -12.69 0.64 -1.67
N ARG A 169 -11.38 0.86 -1.54
CA ARG A 169 -10.34 -0.15 -1.77
C ARG A 169 -9.99 -0.94 -0.51
N ALA A 170 -10.43 -0.49 0.66
CA ALA A 170 -10.15 -1.18 1.91
C ALA A 170 -11.22 -2.24 2.19
N PHE A 171 -10.82 -3.33 2.83
CA PHE A 171 -11.72 -4.41 3.22
C PHE A 171 -12.80 -3.95 4.20
N ASN A 172 -12.44 -3.07 5.12
CA ASN A 172 -13.36 -2.45 6.08
C ASN A 172 -13.95 -1.13 5.56
N TYR A 173 -14.04 -0.96 4.23
CA TYR A 173 -14.76 0.17 3.63
C TYR A 173 -16.17 0.26 4.20
N ASN A 174 -16.49 1.43 4.74
CA ASN A 174 -17.82 1.77 5.22
C ASN A 174 -18.45 2.79 4.27
N SER A 175 -19.45 2.38 3.49
CA SER A 175 -20.15 3.26 2.56
C SER A 175 -20.90 4.41 3.24
N GLU A 176 -21.22 4.25 4.52
CA GLU A 176 -21.89 5.27 5.32
C GLU A 176 -20.89 6.24 5.99
N ALA A 177 -19.59 5.92 6.00
CA ALA A 177 -18.60 6.79 6.62
C ALA A 177 -18.41 8.09 5.83
N ASN A 178 -18.50 9.22 6.53
CA ASN A 178 -18.24 10.55 5.99
C ASN A 178 -16.99 11.20 6.62
N LEU A 179 -16.28 10.46 7.48
CA LEU A 179 -15.03 10.86 8.09
C LEU A 179 -14.07 9.67 8.17
N ASP A 180 -12.93 9.77 7.50
CA ASP A 180 -11.88 8.75 7.62
C ASP A 180 -11.26 8.78 9.02
N ASP A 181 -11.34 7.66 9.73
CA ASP A 181 -10.74 7.51 11.06
C ASP A 181 -9.31 6.96 11.00
N GLY A 182 -8.84 6.56 9.82
CA GLY A 182 -7.54 5.94 9.59
C GLY A 182 -7.54 4.42 9.77
N SER A 183 -8.72 3.79 9.86
CA SER A 183 -8.85 2.35 10.06
C SER A 183 -8.70 1.51 8.78
N CYS A 184 -8.54 2.13 7.60
CA CYS A 184 -8.55 1.41 6.32
C CYS A 184 -7.56 0.22 6.26
N ASP A 185 -8.12 -0.97 6.06
CA ASP A 185 -7.39 -2.24 5.90
C ASP A 185 -7.26 -2.62 4.42
N PHE A 186 -6.02 -2.71 3.93
CA PHE A 186 -5.71 -2.97 2.51
C PHE A 186 -5.17 -4.39 2.26
N ILE A 187 -5.43 -5.34 3.17
CA ILE A 187 -5.02 -6.74 3.01
C ILE A 187 -6.01 -7.48 2.09
N ILE A 188 -5.49 -8.09 1.02
CA ILE A 188 -6.24 -8.99 0.14
C ILE A 188 -5.96 -10.43 0.55
N ASN A 189 -6.99 -11.21 0.86
CA ASN A 189 -6.85 -12.58 1.33
C ASN A 189 -7.09 -13.58 0.20
N VAL A 190 -6.16 -14.51 0.01
CA VAL A 190 -6.29 -15.62 -0.93
C VAL A 190 -6.37 -16.93 -0.12
N PRO A 191 -7.42 -17.77 -0.29
CA PRO A 191 -8.39 -17.76 -1.37
C PRO A 191 -9.71 -17.01 -1.09
N SER A 192 -9.86 -16.37 0.08
CA SER A 192 -11.16 -15.83 0.54
C SER A 192 -11.73 -14.76 -0.40
N ASP A 193 -10.91 -13.78 -0.79
CA ASP A 193 -11.32 -12.66 -1.65
C ASP A 193 -11.12 -12.99 -3.13
N TYR A 194 -10.03 -13.70 -3.45
CA TYR A 194 -9.75 -14.21 -4.79
C TYR A 194 -9.31 -15.66 -4.72
N SER A 195 -9.90 -16.53 -5.55
CA SER A 195 -9.53 -17.95 -5.59
C SER A 195 -8.12 -18.23 -6.13
N LYS A 196 -7.49 -17.23 -6.76
CA LYS A 196 -6.17 -17.30 -7.42
C LYS A 196 -5.29 -16.16 -6.96
N ILE A 197 -4.00 -16.42 -6.83
CA ILE A 197 -3.02 -15.41 -6.42
C ILE A 197 -2.84 -14.37 -7.53
N GLN A 198 -2.79 -14.78 -8.80
CA GLN A 198 -2.60 -13.82 -9.90
C GLN A 198 -3.77 -12.84 -10.02
N ASP A 199 -5.00 -13.28 -9.74
CA ASP A 199 -6.18 -12.40 -9.76
C ASP A 199 -6.10 -11.33 -8.66
N ALA A 200 -5.62 -11.70 -7.47
CA ALA A 200 -5.33 -10.75 -6.40
C ALA A 200 -4.25 -9.74 -6.82
N ILE A 201 -3.12 -10.20 -7.39
CA ILE A 201 -2.05 -9.32 -7.92
C ILE A 201 -2.60 -8.33 -8.95
N ASN A 202 -3.46 -8.80 -9.85
CA ASN A 202 -4.05 -7.95 -10.89
C ASN A 202 -4.95 -6.85 -10.30
N ALA A 203 -5.67 -7.15 -9.21
CA ALA A 203 -6.55 -6.21 -8.53
C ALA A 203 -5.79 -5.20 -7.64
N SER A 204 -4.59 -5.55 -7.17
CA SER A 204 -3.76 -4.69 -6.31
C SER A 204 -3.19 -3.47 -7.03
N THR A 205 -2.79 -2.45 -6.26
CA THR A 205 -1.82 -1.42 -6.69
C THR A 205 -0.62 -1.39 -5.75
N ASP A 206 0.41 -0.62 -6.12
CA ASP A 206 1.59 -0.38 -5.28
C ASP A 206 1.20 -0.03 -3.83
N GLY A 207 1.86 -0.69 -2.88
CA GLY A 207 1.62 -0.56 -1.43
C GLY A 207 0.64 -1.59 -0.85
N ASP A 208 -0.16 -2.28 -1.67
CA ASP A 208 -1.10 -3.29 -1.18
C ASP A 208 -0.37 -4.54 -0.66
N THR A 209 -1.01 -5.26 0.26
CA THR A 209 -0.54 -6.54 0.79
C THR A 209 -1.52 -7.65 0.41
N ILE A 210 -1.00 -8.78 -0.08
CA ILE A 210 -1.75 -9.99 -0.34
C ILE A 210 -1.31 -11.04 0.66
N LEU A 211 -2.25 -11.57 1.45
CA LEU A 211 -2.03 -12.64 2.41
C LEU A 211 -2.61 -13.95 1.87
N VAL A 212 -1.78 -14.98 1.77
CA VAL A 212 -2.14 -16.27 1.18
C VAL A 212 -2.18 -17.34 2.27
N GLU A 213 -3.34 -17.99 2.39
CA GLU A 213 -3.54 -19.15 3.24
C GLU A 213 -2.89 -20.40 2.66
N LYS A 214 -2.74 -21.43 3.50
CA LYS A 214 -2.19 -22.72 3.09
C LYS A 214 -2.99 -23.33 1.93
N GLY A 215 -2.27 -23.90 0.98
CA GLY A 215 -2.87 -24.48 -0.22
C GLY A 215 -1.83 -24.73 -1.30
N THR A 216 -2.23 -25.45 -2.34
CA THR A 216 -1.45 -25.55 -3.58
C THR A 216 -2.14 -24.74 -4.66
N TYR A 217 -1.44 -23.71 -5.13
CA TYR A 217 -1.88 -22.78 -6.15
C TYR A 217 -1.12 -23.09 -7.44
N VAL A 218 -1.82 -23.68 -8.41
CA VAL A 218 -1.24 -24.07 -9.70
C VAL A 218 -1.28 -22.87 -10.64
N GLU A 219 -0.24 -22.07 -10.61
CA GLU A 219 -0.16 -20.76 -11.27
C GLU A 219 1.29 -20.39 -11.61
N ASN A 220 1.45 -19.47 -12.57
CA ASN A 220 2.72 -18.80 -12.86
C ASN A 220 2.51 -17.30 -12.62
N LEU A 221 3.13 -16.77 -11.57
CA LEU A 221 2.86 -15.41 -11.09
C LEU A 221 3.73 -14.38 -11.83
N ASN A 222 3.14 -13.22 -12.10
CA ASN A 222 3.83 -12.04 -12.61
C ASN A 222 3.36 -10.81 -11.83
N TYR A 223 4.31 -10.10 -11.22
CA TYR A 223 4.04 -8.88 -10.45
C TYR A 223 3.61 -7.70 -11.35
N ASN A 224 3.83 -7.78 -12.67
CA ASN A 224 3.42 -6.77 -13.65
C ASN A 224 3.89 -5.35 -13.31
N GLY A 225 5.07 -5.21 -12.68
CA GLY A 225 5.64 -3.92 -12.29
C GLY A 225 5.07 -3.34 -11.00
N LYS A 226 4.20 -4.08 -10.29
CA LYS A 226 3.57 -3.61 -9.05
C LYS A 226 4.48 -3.81 -7.86
N ASN A 227 4.60 -2.77 -7.02
CA ASN A 227 5.32 -2.81 -5.76
C ASN A 227 4.41 -3.24 -4.61
N ILE A 228 4.05 -4.52 -4.59
CA ILE A 228 3.14 -5.14 -3.60
C ILE A 228 3.88 -6.12 -2.70
N VAL A 229 3.27 -6.42 -1.55
CA VAL A 229 3.79 -7.39 -0.59
C VAL A 229 2.95 -8.66 -0.68
N LEU A 230 3.54 -9.77 -1.14
CA LEU A 230 2.88 -11.08 -1.17
C LEU A 230 3.46 -11.94 -0.04
N LEU A 231 2.60 -12.30 0.91
CA LEU A 231 2.94 -13.00 2.15
C LEU A 231 2.12 -14.27 2.27
N SER A 232 2.70 -15.33 2.82
CA SER A 232 1.88 -16.37 3.46
C SER A 232 1.56 -16.02 4.91
N GLY A 233 0.68 -16.80 5.53
CA GLY A 233 0.39 -16.70 6.98
C GLY A 233 1.60 -16.87 7.90
N HIS A 234 2.79 -17.25 7.40
CA HIS A 234 4.03 -17.27 8.17
C HIS A 234 4.32 -15.90 8.80
N TYR A 235 4.10 -14.82 8.04
CA TYR A 235 4.40 -13.46 8.50
C TYR A 235 3.60 -13.05 9.74
N SER A 236 2.30 -13.38 9.78
CA SER A 236 1.40 -12.96 10.86
C SER A 236 1.44 -13.90 12.07
N THR A 237 1.73 -15.18 11.85
CA THR A 237 1.64 -16.22 12.90
C THR A 237 3.00 -16.67 13.44
N GLY A 238 4.07 -16.47 12.69
CA GLY A 238 5.37 -17.12 12.93
C GLY A 238 5.36 -18.63 12.63
N ASP A 239 4.23 -19.23 12.28
CA ASP A 239 4.12 -20.66 11.99
C ASP A 239 4.77 -20.97 10.65
N ARG A 240 5.87 -21.72 10.72
CA ARG A 240 6.70 -22.08 9.56
C ARG A 240 6.03 -23.11 8.64
N SER A 241 5.02 -23.82 9.10
CA SER A 241 4.27 -24.74 8.25
C SER A 241 3.60 -24.01 7.08
N TYR A 242 3.33 -22.71 7.21
CA TYR A 242 2.90 -21.87 6.09
C TYR A 242 3.93 -21.81 4.95
N ILE A 243 5.23 -21.84 5.24
CA ILE A 243 6.27 -21.85 4.19
C ILE A 243 6.18 -23.14 3.37
N THR A 244 6.02 -24.29 4.04
CA THR A 244 5.97 -25.61 3.40
C THR A 244 4.62 -25.97 2.79
N GLU A 245 3.53 -25.37 3.29
CA GLU A 245 2.14 -25.72 2.92
C GLU A 245 1.46 -24.64 2.06
N THR A 246 2.06 -23.48 1.86
CA THR A 246 1.61 -22.45 0.89
C THR A 246 2.47 -22.57 -0.36
N ILE A 247 2.00 -23.40 -1.28
CA ILE A 247 2.76 -23.87 -2.44
C ILE A 247 2.25 -23.16 -3.69
N ILE A 248 3.17 -22.54 -4.44
CA ILE A 248 2.94 -22.07 -5.80
C ILE A 248 3.59 -23.09 -6.75
N ASP A 249 2.77 -23.76 -7.55
CA ASP A 249 3.16 -24.86 -8.42
C ASP A 249 3.10 -24.41 -9.88
N GLY A 250 4.26 -24.23 -10.51
CA GLY A 250 4.37 -23.70 -11.87
C GLY A 250 3.97 -24.68 -12.98
N PHE A 251 3.59 -25.91 -12.63
CA PHE A 251 3.05 -26.93 -13.54
C PHE A 251 3.88 -27.18 -14.81
N GLN A 252 5.19 -27.04 -14.70
CA GLN A 252 6.18 -27.16 -15.76
C GLN A 252 5.87 -26.25 -16.97
N SER A 253 5.29 -25.07 -16.71
CA SER A 253 4.77 -24.17 -17.75
C SER A 253 5.26 -22.74 -17.58
N GLY A 254 6.58 -22.54 -17.54
CA GLY A 254 7.23 -21.26 -17.34
C GLY A 254 7.82 -21.11 -15.93
N SER A 255 8.29 -19.90 -15.65
CA SER A 255 8.77 -19.51 -14.32
C SER A 255 7.63 -19.53 -13.31
N VAL A 256 7.86 -20.02 -12.09
CA VAL A 256 6.82 -19.99 -11.03
C VAL A 256 6.49 -18.54 -10.66
N VAL A 257 7.50 -17.67 -10.55
CA VAL A 257 7.33 -16.23 -10.27
C VAL A 257 8.22 -15.39 -11.18
N THR A 258 7.68 -14.28 -11.71
CA THR A 258 8.36 -13.35 -12.60
C THR A 258 8.36 -11.92 -12.05
N PHE A 259 9.52 -11.28 -12.07
CA PHE A 259 9.74 -9.84 -11.87
C PHE A 259 10.52 -9.30 -13.09
N SER A 260 9.87 -8.52 -13.94
CA SER A 260 10.48 -8.10 -15.22
C SER A 260 10.06 -6.71 -15.71
N ASN A 261 9.48 -5.89 -14.82
CA ASN A 261 8.87 -4.60 -15.17
C ASN A 261 9.23 -3.53 -14.14
N SER A 262 10.51 -3.50 -13.71
CA SER A 262 11.06 -2.51 -12.77
C SER A 262 10.50 -2.58 -11.34
N GLU A 263 10.07 -3.77 -10.90
CA GLU A 263 9.74 -4.04 -9.51
C GLU A 263 10.92 -3.72 -8.58
N THR A 264 10.66 -2.99 -7.49
CA THR A 264 11.70 -2.52 -6.56
C THR A 264 11.77 -3.40 -5.31
N THR A 265 12.61 -3.03 -4.34
CA THR A 265 12.69 -3.71 -3.04
C THR A 265 11.40 -3.64 -2.22
N SER A 266 10.45 -2.79 -2.61
CA SER A 266 9.10 -2.78 -2.04
C SER A 266 8.21 -3.91 -2.58
N SER A 267 8.65 -4.62 -3.63
CA SER A 267 8.02 -5.84 -4.11
C SER A 267 8.56 -7.02 -3.30
N VAL A 268 7.72 -7.59 -2.45
CA VAL A 268 8.12 -8.62 -1.49
C VAL A 268 7.45 -9.94 -1.84
N LEU A 269 8.22 -11.03 -1.81
CA LEU A 269 7.71 -12.40 -1.82
C LEU A 269 8.26 -13.14 -0.61
N GLU A 270 7.37 -13.58 0.27
CA GLU A 270 7.77 -14.18 1.54
C GLU A 270 6.88 -15.31 2.02
N GLY A 271 7.50 -16.41 2.42
CA GLY A 271 6.81 -17.50 3.12
C GLY A 271 6.19 -18.54 2.20
N PHE A 272 6.78 -18.84 1.04
CA PHE A 272 6.21 -19.74 0.05
C PHE A 272 7.14 -20.89 -0.35
N THR A 273 6.53 -21.99 -0.78
CA THR A 273 7.21 -23.02 -1.57
C THR A 273 6.93 -22.79 -3.05
N LEU A 274 7.97 -22.65 -3.87
CA LEU A 274 7.91 -22.50 -5.33
C LEU A 274 8.47 -23.75 -5.99
N ARG A 275 7.67 -24.44 -6.78
CA ARG A 275 8.10 -25.70 -7.40
C ARG A 275 7.56 -25.94 -8.79
N ASN A 276 8.15 -26.94 -9.44
CA ASN A 276 7.76 -27.44 -10.75
C ASN A 276 7.73 -26.36 -11.84
N GLY A 277 8.52 -25.30 -11.74
CA GLY A 277 8.71 -24.38 -12.86
C GLY A 277 9.55 -25.00 -13.97
N TYR A 278 9.28 -24.61 -15.22
CA TYR A 278 10.08 -25.00 -16.39
C TYR A 278 10.15 -23.85 -17.38
N SER A 279 11.32 -23.23 -17.53
CA SER A 279 11.52 -22.10 -18.45
C SER A 279 12.89 -22.17 -19.15
N GLU A 280 13.21 -21.22 -20.03
CA GLU A 280 14.57 -21.09 -20.55
C GLU A 280 15.53 -20.55 -19.48
N SER A 281 15.06 -19.60 -18.67
CA SER A 281 15.79 -19.00 -17.56
C SER A 281 14.87 -18.81 -16.36
N GLY A 282 15.34 -19.07 -15.14
CA GLY A 282 14.58 -18.82 -13.92
C GLY A 282 13.37 -19.73 -13.78
N GLY A 283 13.56 -21.05 -13.72
CA GLY A 283 12.45 -22.01 -13.57
C GLY A 283 11.62 -21.70 -12.33
N GLY A 284 12.26 -21.51 -11.17
CA GLY A 284 11.58 -21.05 -9.96
C GLY A 284 11.23 -19.56 -10.06
N ILE A 285 12.24 -18.70 -10.08
CA ILE A 285 12.07 -17.25 -10.12
C ILE A 285 12.89 -16.66 -11.27
N TYR A 286 12.24 -15.86 -12.11
CA TYR A 286 12.87 -15.06 -13.14
C TYR A 286 12.86 -13.57 -12.78
N ILE A 287 14.04 -12.96 -12.73
CA ILE A 287 14.21 -11.54 -12.39
C ILE A 287 15.03 -10.86 -13.48
N LEU A 288 14.43 -9.86 -14.14
CA LEU A 288 15.06 -9.03 -15.16
C LEU A 288 14.80 -7.56 -14.87
N ASP A 289 15.86 -6.76 -14.75
CA ASP A 289 15.76 -5.30 -14.52
C ASP A 289 14.84 -4.92 -13.34
N ALA A 290 14.84 -5.75 -12.30
CA ALA A 290 14.06 -5.62 -11.06
C ALA A 290 14.89 -6.02 -9.84
N THR A 291 14.49 -5.58 -8.64
CA THR A 291 15.18 -5.87 -7.37
C THR A 291 14.20 -6.23 -6.25
N PRO A 292 13.40 -7.30 -6.39
CA PRO A 292 12.47 -7.71 -5.35
C PRO A 292 13.20 -8.16 -4.06
N THR A 293 12.50 -8.10 -2.94
CA THR A 293 12.93 -8.69 -1.68
C THR A 293 12.38 -10.11 -1.57
N LEU A 294 13.26 -11.09 -1.44
CA LEU A 294 12.91 -12.51 -1.39
C LEU A 294 13.43 -13.11 -0.08
N ARG A 295 12.53 -13.65 0.74
CA ARG A 295 12.92 -14.28 2.02
C ARG A 295 11.94 -15.35 2.48
N HIS A 296 12.39 -16.27 3.34
CA HIS A 296 11.56 -17.36 3.84
C HIS A 296 10.92 -18.17 2.71
N LEU A 297 11.73 -18.55 1.71
CA LEU A 297 11.26 -19.28 0.53
C LEU A 297 11.86 -20.69 0.47
N ILE A 298 11.09 -21.63 -0.04
CA ILE A 298 11.58 -22.94 -0.50
C ILE A 298 11.44 -22.97 -2.02
N ILE A 299 12.53 -23.03 -2.75
CA ILE A 299 12.57 -23.06 -4.22
C ILE A 299 13.08 -24.44 -4.61
N ASP A 300 12.14 -25.34 -4.91
CA ASP A 300 12.42 -26.77 -5.02
C ASP A 300 11.99 -27.36 -6.36
N GLY A 301 12.87 -28.17 -6.98
CA GLY A 301 12.49 -28.99 -8.13
C GLY A 301 12.11 -28.20 -9.38
N ASN A 302 12.73 -27.03 -9.60
CA ASN A 302 12.51 -26.22 -10.80
C ASN A 302 13.57 -26.49 -11.87
N ILE A 303 13.19 -26.32 -13.13
CA ILE A 303 14.01 -26.68 -14.28
C ILE A 303 14.21 -25.46 -15.19
N ALA A 304 15.41 -25.30 -15.72
CA ALA A 304 15.69 -24.36 -16.80
C ALA A 304 16.48 -24.99 -17.96
N GLY A 305 16.01 -24.74 -19.19
CA GLY A 305 16.55 -25.35 -20.42
C GLY A 305 17.57 -24.51 -21.20
N GLY A 306 17.72 -23.24 -20.85
CA GLY A 306 18.53 -22.27 -21.60
C GLY A 306 20.02 -22.30 -21.23
N TYR A 307 20.80 -21.45 -21.91
CA TYR A 307 22.24 -21.28 -21.66
C TYR A 307 22.50 -20.52 -20.35
N GLU A 308 21.74 -19.46 -20.11
CA GLU A 308 21.75 -18.67 -18.88
C GLU A 308 20.59 -19.13 -18.00
N ALA A 309 20.68 -20.36 -17.50
CA ALA A 309 19.56 -21.09 -16.92
C ALA A 309 19.09 -20.50 -15.57
N GLY A 310 19.90 -20.56 -14.50
CA GLY A 310 19.43 -20.14 -13.18
C GLY A 310 18.16 -20.87 -12.77
N ALA A 311 18.18 -22.21 -12.70
CA ALA A 311 16.95 -23.01 -12.66
C ALA A 311 16.09 -22.73 -11.41
N GLY A 312 16.71 -22.56 -10.24
CA GLY A 312 16.01 -22.04 -9.07
C GLY A 312 15.71 -20.54 -9.21
N ILE A 313 16.76 -19.72 -9.36
CA ILE A 313 16.65 -18.27 -9.54
C ILE A 313 17.56 -17.82 -10.67
N TYR A 314 16.99 -17.06 -11.61
CA TYR A 314 17.72 -16.24 -12.56
C TYR A 314 17.57 -14.77 -12.20
N PHE A 315 18.69 -14.05 -12.08
CA PHE A 315 18.70 -12.62 -11.86
C PHE A 315 19.60 -11.93 -12.88
N SER A 316 19.07 -10.91 -13.55
CA SER A 316 19.85 -10.05 -14.44
C SER A 316 19.49 -8.59 -14.27
N TYR A 317 20.34 -7.83 -13.58
CA TYR A 317 20.24 -6.38 -13.55
C TYR A 317 21.58 -5.72 -13.21
N ARG A 318 22.00 -4.79 -14.06
CA ARG A 318 23.29 -4.11 -13.97
C ARG A 318 23.45 -3.29 -12.69
N ASP A 319 24.56 -3.49 -11.98
CA ASP A 319 24.91 -2.72 -10.76
C ASP A 319 23.81 -2.77 -9.69
N ARG A 320 23.12 -3.91 -9.59
CA ARG A 320 22.07 -4.15 -8.59
C ARG A 320 22.31 -5.48 -7.91
N THR A 321 21.81 -5.57 -6.69
CA THR A 321 22.04 -6.72 -5.80
C THR A 321 20.77 -7.51 -5.63
N LEU A 322 20.83 -8.80 -5.97
CA LEU A 322 19.85 -9.79 -5.54
C LEU A 322 20.06 -10.07 -4.05
N ARG A 323 19.04 -9.82 -3.23
CA ARG A 323 19.08 -10.06 -1.78
C ARG A 323 18.22 -11.27 -1.45
N LEU A 324 18.85 -12.27 -0.84
CA LEU A 324 18.22 -13.52 -0.41
C LEU A 324 18.55 -13.74 1.06
N GLU A 325 17.51 -14.01 1.85
CA GLU A 325 17.63 -14.30 3.28
C GLU A 325 16.67 -15.43 3.67
N ASN A 326 17.13 -16.38 4.45
CA ASN A 326 16.30 -17.49 4.95
C ASN A 326 15.63 -18.29 3.81
N VAL A 327 16.39 -18.59 2.75
CA VAL A 327 15.89 -19.37 1.61
C VAL A 327 16.49 -20.77 1.57
N VAL A 328 15.69 -21.72 1.12
CA VAL A 328 16.11 -23.07 0.75
C VAL A 328 15.97 -23.20 -0.76
N ILE A 329 17.09 -23.43 -1.46
CA ILE A 329 17.10 -23.65 -2.91
C ILE A 329 17.59 -25.07 -3.14
N SER A 330 16.67 -25.94 -3.53
CA SER A 330 16.93 -27.37 -3.60
C SER A 330 16.50 -28.05 -4.90
N ASN A 331 17.26 -29.06 -5.32
CA ASN A 331 16.88 -29.95 -6.42
C ASN A 331 16.52 -29.24 -7.73
N ASN A 332 17.06 -28.04 -7.97
CA ASN A 332 16.82 -27.30 -9.21
C ASN A 332 17.85 -27.71 -10.27
N GLU A 333 17.41 -27.88 -11.51
CA GLU A 333 18.25 -28.43 -12.59
C GLU A 333 18.27 -27.53 -13.82
N SER A 334 19.48 -27.13 -14.20
CA SER A 334 19.77 -26.62 -15.54
C SER A 334 20.07 -27.80 -16.46
N THR A 335 19.16 -28.12 -17.38
CA THR A 335 19.28 -29.31 -18.25
C THR A 335 20.19 -29.11 -19.46
N ASN A 336 20.59 -27.87 -19.75
CA ASN A 336 21.47 -27.57 -20.87
C ASN A 336 22.91 -28.05 -20.60
N SER A 337 23.55 -28.65 -21.61
CA SER A 337 24.91 -29.19 -21.52
C SER A 337 25.99 -28.15 -21.24
N VAL A 338 25.67 -26.86 -21.39
CA VAL A 338 26.54 -25.72 -21.04
C VAL A 338 25.79 -24.70 -20.16
N GLY A 339 24.69 -25.12 -19.54
CA GLY A 339 23.86 -24.24 -18.72
C GLY A 339 24.50 -23.95 -17.36
N ASN A 340 24.24 -22.74 -16.87
CA ASN A 340 24.83 -22.21 -15.64
C ASN A 340 23.77 -22.01 -14.54
N GLY A 341 24.15 -22.19 -13.28
CA GLY A 341 23.32 -21.87 -12.12
C GLY A 341 22.17 -22.87 -11.94
N GLY A 342 22.42 -24.03 -11.34
CA GLY A 342 21.35 -24.97 -11.01
C GLY A 342 20.42 -24.34 -9.97
N GLY A 343 21.01 -23.88 -8.86
CA GLY A 343 20.31 -23.12 -7.83
C GLY A 343 20.11 -21.67 -8.25
N ILE A 344 21.21 -20.90 -8.31
CA ILE A 344 21.18 -19.46 -8.58
C ILE A 344 22.10 -19.12 -9.75
N LEU A 345 21.61 -18.30 -10.68
CA LEU A 345 22.42 -17.54 -11.64
C LEU A 345 22.22 -16.04 -11.43
N VAL A 346 23.30 -15.32 -11.13
CA VAL A 346 23.38 -13.87 -11.14
C VAL A 346 24.15 -13.43 -12.38
N ASN A 347 23.45 -12.80 -13.32
CA ASN A 347 23.97 -12.21 -14.54
C ASN A 347 24.07 -10.69 -14.40
N ARG A 348 25.24 -10.09 -14.68
CA ARG A 348 25.46 -8.63 -14.69
C ARG A 348 25.17 -7.87 -13.38
N GLY A 349 24.93 -8.53 -12.25
CA GLY A 349 24.71 -7.88 -10.96
C GLY A 349 25.48 -8.52 -9.81
N SER A 350 25.05 -8.27 -8.57
CA SER A 350 25.66 -8.81 -7.36
C SER A 350 24.71 -9.74 -6.59
N LEU A 351 25.28 -10.66 -5.82
CA LEU A 351 24.55 -11.52 -4.87
C LEU A 351 24.81 -11.09 -3.43
N ALA A 352 23.75 -10.96 -2.63
CA ALA A 352 23.84 -10.97 -1.17
C ALA A 352 22.96 -12.10 -0.64
N LEU A 353 23.60 -13.20 -0.22
CA LEU A 353 22.95 -14.40 0.28
C LEU A 353 23.30 -14.59 1.75
N LYS A 354 22.28 -14.62 2.60
CA LYS A 354 22.44 -14.80 4.05
C LYS A 354 21.57 -15.92 4.55
N ASN A 355 22.05 -16.64 5.57
CA ASN A 355 21.26 -17.61 6.34
C ASN A 355 20.44 -18.44 5.37
N SER A 356 21.06 -19.35 4.63
CA SER A 356 20.37 -20.04 3.53
C SER A 356 20.95 -21.42 3.26
N LEU A 357 20.14 -22.26 2.63
CA LEU A 357 20.50 -23.61 2.21
C LEU A 357 20.47 -23.72 0.69
N ILE A 358 21.58 -24.18 0.10
CA ILE A 358 21.69 -24.45 -1.34
C ILE A 358 22.06 -25.93 -1.53
N ILE A 359 21.08 -26.76 -1.88
CA ILE A 359 21.19 -28.22 -1.74
C ILE A 359 20.85 -28.95 -3.03
N GLY A 360 21.68 -29.89 -3.47
CA GLY A 360 21.24 -30.85 -4.50
C GLY A 360 20.91 -30.23 -5.86
N ASN A 361 21.37 -29.01 -6.13
CA ASN A 361 21.11 -28.34 -7.40
C ASN A 361 22.15 -28.78 -8.44
N LYS A 362 21.73 -28.78 -9.70
CA LYS A 362 22.52 -29.36 -10.79
C LYS A 362 22.61 -28.43 -11.99
N ALA A 363 23.82 -28.22 -12.48
CA ALA A 363 24.08 -27.53 -13.74
C ALA A 363 25.39 -28.03 -14.36
N TRP A 364 25.70 -27.60 -15.59
CA TRP A 364 27.07 -27.78 -16.09
C TRP A 364 28.04 -26.90 -15.30
N ASP A 365 27.66 -25.66 -14.99
CA ASP A 365 28.47 -24.74 -14.20
C ASP A 365 27.72 -24.03 -13.07
N GLY A 366 28.34 -23.92 -11.89
CA GLY A 366 27.71 -23.34 -10.71
C GLY A 366 26.44 -24.11 -10.33
N GLY A 367 26.58 -25.40 -10.03
CA GLY A 367 25.45 -26.25 -9.62
C GLY A 367 24.60 -25.59 -8.53
N GLY A 368 25.24 -25.15 -7.45
CA GLY A 368 24.62 -24.33 -6.42
C GLY A 368 24.48 -22.87 -6.83
N VAL A 369 25.59 -22.15 -6.92
CA VAL A 369 25.63 -20.71 -7.19
C VAL A 369 26.55 -20.38 -8.36
N ASN A 370 26.04 -19.60 -9.32
CA ASN A 370 26.81 -19.02 -10.40
C ASN A 370 26.65 -17.48 -10.40
N ILE A 371 27.77 -16.76 -10.33
CA ILE A 371 27.84 -15.31 -10.46
C ILE A 371 28.74 -15.01 -11.66
N SER A 372 28.13 -14.65 -12.79
CA SER A 372 28.85 -14.45 -14.05
C SER A 372 28.29 -13.29 -14.88
N GLY A 373 29.06 -12.76 -15.83
CA GLY A 373 28.63 -11.69 -16.71
C GLY A 373 29.77 -11.01 -17.45
N TYR A 374 29.54 -10.63 -18.72
CA TYR A 374 30.51 -9.88 -19.52
C TYR A 374 30.62 -8.44 -19.02
N GLY A 375 31.79 -8.07 -18.47
CA GLY A 375 32.04 -6.76 -17.88
C GLY A 375 31.55 -6.73 -16.44
N ILE A 376 32.46 -6.95 -15.49
CA ILE A 376 32.16 -7.05 -14.05
C ILE A 376 31.69 -5.67 -13.57
N TYR A 377 30.39 -5.55 -13.30
CA TYR A 377 29.71 -4.33 -12.84
C TYR A 377 29.03 -4.67 -11.49
N GLY A 378 29.82 -4.69 -10.42
CA GLY A 378 29.36 -5.00 -9.06
C GLY A 378 30.36 -5.86 -8.29
N ASN A 379 30.96 -5.31 -7.22
CA ASN A 379 32.00 -5.98 -6.43
C ASN A 379 31.50 -6.46 -5.04
N ASP A 380 30.22 -6.24 -4.73
CA ASP A 380 29.67 -6.51 -3.40
C ASP A 380 28.97 -7.88 -3.31
N ASN A 381 29.61 -8.93 -3.82
CA ASN A 381 29.07 -10.29 -3.68
C ASN A 381 29.37 -10.86 -2.30
N THR A 382 28.34 -11.30 -1.58
CA THR A 382 28.45 -11.82 -0.22
C THR A 382 27.65 -13.11 -0.02
N ILE A 383 28.27 -14.07 0.67
CA ILE A 383 27.66 -15.31 1.16
C ILE A 383 28.01 -15.42 2.64
N GLU A 384 27.01 -15.38 3.51
CA GLU A 384 27.19 -15.35 4.97
C GLU A 384 26.22 -16.29 5.66
N ASN A 385 26.73 -17.16 6.54
CA ASN A 385 25.90 -18.17 7.23
C ASN A 385 25.14 -19.03 6.21
N VAL A 386 25.81 -19.62 5.23
CA VAL A 386 25.17 -20.44 4.19
C VAL A 386 25.72 -21.84 4.20
N THR A 387 24.87 -22.84 4.00
CA THR A 387 25.28 -24.22 3.78
C THR A 387 25.00 -24.61 2.32
N ILE A 388 26.07 -24.88 1.57
CA ILE A 388 26.06 -25.25 0.14
C ILE A 388 26.57 -26.69 0.01
N VAL A 389 25.66 -27.63 -0.20
CA VAL A 389 25.98 -29.07 -0.15
C VAL A 389 25.29 -29.90 -1.23
N ASN A 390 25.92 -31.01 -1.61
CA ASN A 390 25.38 -31.98 -2.56
C ASN A 390 25.02 -31.41 -3.93
N ASN A 391 25.53 -30.24 -4.30
CA ASN A 391 25.30 -29.70 -5.63
C ASN A 391 26.18 -30.42 -6.66
N GLU A 392 25.75 -30.48 -7.91
CA GLU A 392 26.39 -31.22 -9.00
C GLU A 392 26.71 -30.31 -10.19
N GLY A 393 27.83 -30.59 -10.86
CA GLY A 393 28.29 -29.86 -12.04
C GLY A 393 29.80 -29.89 -12.19
N TYR A 394 30.35 -29.22 -13.19
CA TYR A 394 31.80 -29.05 -13.32
C TYR A 394 32.34 -28.16 -12.19
N ARG A 395 31.75 -26.97 -12.03
CA ARG A 395 31.87 -26.15 -10.82
C ARG A 395 30.62 -26.31 -9.98
N SER A 396 30.63 -27.21 -9.00
CA SER A 396 29.39 -27.72 -8.40
C SER A 396 28.83 -26.84 -7.29
N GLY A 397 29.64 -26.31 -6.38
CA GLY A 397 29.18 -25.47 -5.27
C GLY A 397 29.02 -24.01 -5.68
N ILE A 398 30.15 -23.34 -5.92
CA ILE A 398 30.22 -21.92 -6.28
C ILE A 398 31.07 -21.72 -7.53
N SER A 399 30.56 -20.93 -8.47
CA SER A 399 31.30 -20.41 -9.62
C SER A 399 31.10 -18.89 -9.66
N SER A 400 32.14 -18.11 -9.39
CA SER A 400 32.11 -16.64 -9.47
C SER A 400 33.22 -16.12 -10.37
N THR A 401 32.87 -15.20 -11.27
CA THR A 401 33.84 -14.40 -12.03
C THR A 401 33.98 -12.97 -11.51
N GLY A 402 33.27 -12.60 -10.43
CA GLY A 402 33.49 -11.36 -9.69
C GLY A 402 34.05 -11.64 -8.30
N GLU A 403 34.60 -10.61 -7.66
CA GLU A 403 35.04 -10.69 -6.26
C GLU A 403 33.87 -11.14 -5.37
N LEU A 404 34.12 -12.16 -4.55
CA LEU A 404 33.16 -12.77 -3.66
C LEU A 404 33.74 -12.85 -2.24
N SER A 405 32.97 -12.40 -1.25
CA SER A 405 33.27 -12.62 0.16
C SER A 405 32.36 -13.70 0.73
N VAL A 406 32.96 -14.79 1.22
CA VAL A 406 32.28 -15.89 1.91
C VAL A 406 32.68 -15.87 3.38
N ARG A 407 31.71 -15.96 4.28
CA ARG A 407 31.95 -16.00 5.72
C ARG A 407 31.01 -16.99 6.43
N ASN A 408 31.47 -17.59 7.52
CA ASN A 408 30.63 -18.39 8.42
C ASN A 408 29.82 -19.47 7.70
N SER A 409 30.36 -20.04 6.63
CA SER A 409 29.59 -20.87 5.71
C SER A 409 30.15 -22.29 5.68
N ILE A 410 29.31 -23.23 5.25
CA ILE A 410 29.70 -24.62 4.99
C ILE A 410 29.59 -24.85 3.49
N ILE A 411 30.70 -25.23 2.86
CA ILE A 411 30.73 -25.60 1.45
C ILE A 411 31.37 -26.98 1.35
N TRP A 412 30.54 -28.01 1.28
CA TRP A 412 30.99 -29.40 1.44
C TRP A 412 30.14 -30.38 0.61
N PHE A 413 30.63 -31.60 0.36
CA PHE A 413 29.94 -32.66 -0.41
C PHE A 413 29.47 -32.30 -1.83
N ASN A 414 29.98 -31.23 -2.45
CA ASN A 414 29.57 -30.86 -3.81
C ASN A 414 30.31 -31.72 -4.85
N GLY A 415 29.57 -32.46 -5.68
CA GLY A 415 30.05 -33.57 -6.52
C GLY A 415 30.73 -33.20 -7.84
N GLY A 416 31.45 -32.08 -7.88
CA GLY A 416 32.06 -31.54 -9.10
C GLY A 416 33.58 -31.59 -9.09
N SER A 417 34.19 -31.43 -10.27
CA SER A 417 35.65 -31.39 -10.40
C SER A 417 36.28 -30.19 -9.68
N ILE A 418 35.54 -29.08 -9.61
CA ILE A 418 35.99 -27.84 -8.96
C ILE A 418 34.84 -27.34 -8.05
N PRO A 419 34.75 -27.79 -6.79
CA PRO A 419 33.63 -27.41 -5.92
C PRO A 419 33.48 -25.90 -5.71
N ILE A 420 34.59 -25.15 -5.72
CA ILE A 420 34.62 -23.70 -5.56
C ILE A 420 35.55 -23.10 -6.63
N LYS A 421 35.03 -22.17 -7.42
CA LYS A 421 35.83 -21.30 -8.29
C LYS A 421 35.41 -19.86 -8.06
N MET A 422 36.37 -19.00 -7.75
CA MET A 422 36.15 -17.56 -7.58
C MET A 422 37.22 -16.77 -8.32
N ASP A 423 36.99 -15.45 -8.45
CA ASP A 423 37.93 -14.51 -9.04
C ASP A 423 39.06 -14.13 -8.06
N ASP A 424 40.17 -13.66 -8.61
CA ASP A 424 41.32 -13.18 -7.84
C ASP A 424 40.90 -11.95 -7.00
N GLY A 425 41.11 -11.99 -5.68
CA GLY A 425 40.64 -10.97 -4.74
C GLY A 425 39.47 -11.42 -3.85
N SER A 426 38.82 -12.54 -4.20
CA SER A 426 37.79 -13.15 -3.36
C SER A 426 38.34 -13.64 -2.02
N THR A 427 37.49 -13.64 -0.99
CA THR A 427 37.85 -14.05 0.38
C THR A 427 36.91 -15.12 0.91
N ILE A 428 37.46 -16.10 1.62
CA ILE A 428 36.69 -17.05 2.44
C ILE A 428 37.25 -16.98 3.85
N LEU A 429 36.41 -16.68 4.83
CA LEU A 429 36.81 -16.57 6.22
C LEU A 429 35.85 -17.37 7.11
N TYR A 430 36.38 -17.91 8.21
CA TYR A 430 35.59 -18.59 9.24
C TYR A 430 34.58 -19.61 8.68
N SER A 431 34.97 -20.38 7.67
CA SER A 431 34.08 -21.30 6.96
C SER A 431 34.61 -22.74 7.00
N ASN A 432 33.73 -23.73 6.83
CA ASN A 432 34.10 -25.14 6.75
C ASN A 432 34.03 -25.63 5.30
N LEU A 433 35.19 -25.96 4.75
CA LEU A 433 35.38 -26.32 3.35
C LEU A 433 36.66 -27.13 3.16
N TYR A 434 36.84 -27.75 1.99
CA TYR A 434 37.99 -28.61 1.71
C TYR A 434 39.35 -27.94 1.96
N ALA A 435 40.35 -28.77 2.28
CA ALA A 435 41.65 -28.36 2.83
C ALA A 435 42.44 -27.31 2.03
N GLU A 436 42.11 -27.10 0.76
CA GLU A 436 42.78 -26.16 -0.14
C GLU A 436 42.54 -24.68 0.23
N TYR A 437 41.58 -24.39 1.11
CA TYR A 437 41.23 -23.02 1.54
C TYR A 437 41.51 -22.74 3.03
N VAL A 438 42.34 -23.56 3.67
CA VAL A 438 42.66 -23.41 5.11
C VAL A 438 43.49 -22.14 5.37
N GLY A 439 43.08 -21.36 6.37
CA GLY A 439 43.59 -20.02 6.69
C GLY A 439 42.44 -19.05 7.01
N GLY A 440 42.70 -17.90 7.64
CA GLY A 440 41.65 -16.89 7.89
C GLY A 440 40.47 -17.38 8.76
N GLY A 441 40.69 -18.37 9.63
CA GLY A 441 39.65 -18.99 10.45
C GLY A 441 38.89 -20.14 9.79
N ASN A 442 39.23 -20.51 8.55
CA ASN A 442 38.62 -21.65 7.88
C ASN A 442 39.10 -22.99 8.46
N ILE A 443 38.20 -23.97 8.46
CA ILE A 443 38.47 -25.36 8.85
C ILE A 443 38.16 -26.30 7.69
N SER A 444 38.75 -27.49 7.73
CA SER A 444 38.49 -28.57 6.77
C SER A 444 38.23 -29.86 7.53
N ALA A 445 36.98 -30.08 7.92
CA ALA A 445 36.55 -31.29 8.61
C ALA A 445 35.09 -31.60 8.27
N ASP A 446 34.70 -32.86 8.36
CA ASP A 446 33.30 -33.26 8.13
C ASP A 446 32.37 -32.43 9.04
N PRO A 447 31.43 -31.63 8.48
CA PRO A 447 30.56 -30.79 9.28
C PRO A 447 29.52 -31.57 10.10
N LEU A 448 29.41 -32.89 9.95
CA LEU A 448 28.44 -33.74 10.65
C LEU A 448 27.01 -33.19 10.51
N LEU A 449 26.56 -33.00 9.27
CA LEU A 449 25.23 -32.51 8.97
C LEU A 449 24.21 -33.65 9.08
N ASP A 450 23.07 -33.37 9.73
CA ASP A 450 21.89 -34.22 9.62
C ASP A 450 21.39 -34.25 8.18
N THR A 451 21.17 -35.43 7.61
CA THR A 451 20.87 -35.56 6.18
C THR A 451 19.45 -35.13 5.80
N SER A 452 18.56 -34.93 6.77
CA SER A 452 17.17 -34.53 6.53
C SER A 452 16.95 -33.03 6.72
N THR A 453 17.65 -32.44 7.69
CA THR A 453 17.48 -31.04 8.09
C THR A 453 18.69 -30.18 7.78
N TYR A 454 19.84 -30.78 7.45
CA TYR A 454 21.11 -30.09 7.22
C TYR A 454 21.58 -29.25 8.41
N ARG A 455 21.14 -29.61 9.62
CA ARG A 455 21.61 -29.03 10.89
C ARG A 455 22.87 -29.72 11.37
N LEU A 456 23.70 -28.98 12.12
CA LEU A 456 24.89 -29.54 12.76
C LEU A 456 24.49 -30.55 13.83
N GLN A 457 25.11 -31.73 13.80
CA GLN A 457 24.96 -32.74 14.83
C GLN A 457 25.94 -32.49 15.98
N ALA A 458 25.63 -33.05 17.16
CA ALA A 458 26.48 -32.96 18.33
C ALA A 458 27.91 -33.45 18.03
N GLY A 459 28.90 -32.63 18.40
CA GLY A 459 30.32 -32.90 18.13
C GLY A 459 30.80 -32.42 16.75
N SER A 460 29.96 -31.73 15.98
CA SER A 460 30.39 -31.10 14.73
C SER A 460 31.55 -30.13 14.98
N PRO A 461 32.59 -30.14 14.13
CA PRO A 461 33.68 -29.17 14.20
C PRO A 461 33.25 -27.76 13.78
N SER A 462 32.05 -27.61 13.20
CA SER A 462 31.49 -26.34 12.78
C SER A 462 30.71 -25.60 13.87
N ILE A 463 30.48 -26.24 15.02
CA ILE A 463 29.82 -25.61 16.17
C ILE A 463 30.78 -24.64 16.86
N ASP A 464 30.32 -23.43 17.18
CA ASP A 464 31.07 -22.36 17.85
C ASP A 464 32.41 -22.00 17.16
N ALA A 465 32.49 -22.21 15.85
CA ALA A 465 33.74 -22.18 15.09
C ALA A 465 33.87 -21.00 14.12
N GLY A 466 32.77 -20.29 13.85
CA GLY A 466 32.65 -19.16 12.92
C GLY A 466 33.39 -17.89 13.37
N ASP A 467 32.98 -16.72 12.92
CA ASP A 467 33.66 -15.47 13.22
C ASP A 467 33.64 -15.18 14.74
N PRO A 468 34.80 -14.87 15.37
CA PRO A 468 34.85 -14.57 16.80
C PRO A 468 34.29 -13.18 17.16
N ASP A 469 34.01 -12.31 16.18
CA ASP A 469 33.37 -11.03 16.45
C ASP A 469 31.92 -11.23 16.89
N SER A 470 31.60 -10.66 18.07
CA SER A 470 30.30 -10.74 18.72
C SER A 470 29.10 -10.34 17.87
N GLN A 471 29.29 -9.53 16.82
CA GLN A 471 28.19 -9.19 15.90
C GLN A 471 27.66 -10.39 15.10
N TYR A 472 28.46 -11.45 14.97
CA TYR A 472 28.08 -12.69 14.29
C TYR A 472 27.59 -13.77 15.25
N ASN A 473 27.59 -13.54 16.56
CA ASN A 473 27.21 -14.56 17.53
C ASN A 473 25.81 -15.13 17.26
N ASP A 474 25.65 -16.39 17.65
CA ASP A 474 24.35 -17.07 17.60
C ASP A 474 23.34 -16.39 18.54
N THR A 475 22.07 -16.74 18.34
CA THR A 475 20.95 -16.16 19.12
C THR A 475 21.04 -16.41 20.63
N ASP A 476 21.80 -17.41 21.06
CA ASP A 476 22.07 -17.71 22.47
C ASP A 476 23.34 -17.02 23.02
N GLY A 477 24.02 -16.23 22.17
CA GLY A 477 25.20 -15.44 22.49
C GLY A 477 26.51 -16.20 22.40
N THR A 478 26.52 -17.48 22.01
CA THR A 478 27.76 -18.21 21.74
C THR A 478 28.39 -17.74 20.42
N ARG A 479 29.63 -18.17 20.18
CA ARG A 479 30.33 -17.82 18.94
C ARG A 479 29.58 -18.47 17.78
N ASN A 480 29.52 -17.79 16.65
CA ASN A 480 28.76 -18.27 15.50
C ASN A 480 29.06 -19.72 15.10
N ASP A 481 28.04 -20.54 14.96
CA ASP A 481 28.06 -21.79 14.21
C ASP A 481 28.31 -21.52 12.72
N MET A 482 29.17 -22.30 12.07
CA MET A 482 29.30 -22.18 10.61
C MET A 482 28.07 -22.79 9.91
N GLY A 483 27.52 -22.11 8.91
CA GLY A 483 26.48 -22.62 8.02
C GLY A 483 25.13 -21.90 8.13
N ALA A 484 24.12 -22.45 7.46
CA ALA A 484 22.77 -21.88 7.29
C ALA A 484 22.10 -21.41 8.59
N TYR A 485 22.37 -22.14 9.67
CA TYR A 485 21.71 -21.99 10.96
C TYR A 485 22.54 -21.23 12.00
N GLY A 486 23.67 -20.67 11.58
CA GLY A 486 24.51 -19.84 12.43
C GLY A 486 24.12 -18.36 12.40
N GLY A 487 24.45 -17.68 13.47
CA GLY A 487 24.50 -16.24 13.61
C GLY A 487 23.20 -15.65 14.15
N PRO A 488 23.09 -14.30 14.13
CA PRO A 488 21.97 -13.62 14.77
C PRO A 488 20.60 -13.94 14.14
N LEU A 489 20.60 -14.53 12.94
CA LEU A 489 19.41 -14.92 12.17
C LEU A 489 19.36 -16.44 11.90
N GLY A 490 20.26 -17.23 12.51
CA GLY A 490 20.43 -18.65 12.24
C GLY A 490 19.36 -19.57 12.84
N ASP A 491 18.59 -19.08 13.80
CA ASP A 491 17.62 -19.91 14.53
C ASP A 491 16.29 -20.06 13.79
N TRP A 492 16.31 -20.80 12.68
CA TRP A 492 15.10 -21.14 11.95
C TRP A 492 14.24 -22.21 12.65
N ASN A 493 14.54 -22.56 13.90
CA ASN A 493 13.78 -23.56 14.65
C ASN A 493 13.23 -23.02 15.97
N LYS A 494 13.39 -21.73 16.28
CA LYS A 494 12.56 -21.03 17.25
C LYS A 494 11.43 -20.25 16.59
#